data_AF-A0A315WRR4-F1
#
_entry.id   AF-A0A315WRR4-F1
#
_cell.length_a   1.000
_cell.length_b   1.000
_cell.length_c   1.000
_cell.angle_alpha   90.00
_cell.angle_beta   90.00
_cell.angle_gamma   90.00
#
_symmetry.space_group_name_H-M   'P 1'
#
loop_
_entity.id
_entity.type
_entity.pdbx_description
1 polymer ?
#
loop_
_entity_poly.entity_id
_entity_poly.type
_entity_poly.pdbx_seq_one_letter_code
_entity_poly.pdbx_strand_id
1 'polypeptide(L)'
;MAILNLSFAACGFMGIYHLGAVGAFLRHGDKLLGSLRACAGASGGALVAAVLITAPDKLEHCTKFTYEFAESVRQQRFGGITPGFNFMLILREALQEILPSEAHSLASDRLYVSITHCRSGKNRIVSRFPSRDELIMFSMENIKRLNQALFPPSLSTMHAIYEEGHTDAVRFLKREDLMSWQP
;
A
#
# COMPACT_ATOMS: atom_id res chain seq x y z
N MET A 1 25.31 -10.17 3.50
CA MET A 1 23.85 -10.32 3.44
C MET A 1 23.40 -10.06 2.01
N ALA A 2 22.47 -10.88 1.49
CA ALA A 2 21.87 -10.62 0.19
C ALA A 2 20.98 -9.37 0.30
N ILE A 3 21.00 -8.51 -0.73
CA ILE A 3 20.16 -7.32 -0.78
C ILE A 3 18.82 -7.71 -1.39
N LEU A 4 17.71 -7.41 -0.70
CA LEU A 4 16.36 -7.70 -1.17
C LEU A 4 15.62 -6.41 -1.53
N ASN A 5 14.85 -6.47 -2.63
CA ASN A 5 13.84 -5.46 -2.95
C ASN A 5 12.48 -6.13 -3.08
N LEU A 6 11.43 -5.47 -2.59
CA LEU A 6 10.04 -5.94 -2.73
C LEU A 6 9.31 -5.11 -3.81
N SER A 7 8.39 -5.73 -4.54
CA SER A 7 7.55 -5.05 -5.51
C SER A 7 6.09 -5.36 -5.27
N PHE A 8 5.25 -4.32 -5.19
CA PHE A 8 3.83 -4.42 -4.92
C PHE A 8 3.02 -3.99 -6.15
N ALA A 9 2.32 -4.96 -6.76
CA ALA A 9 1.50 -4.72 -7.93
C ALA A 9 0.32 -3.78 -7.65
N ALA A 10 -0.16 -3.10 -8.69
CA ALA A 10 -1.37 -2.28 -8.62
C ALA A 10 -2.61 -3.14 -8.34
N CYS A 11 -3.41 -2.72 -7.35
CA CYS A 11 -4.43 -3.59 -6.76
C CYS A 11 -5.72 -2.87 -6.31
N GLY A 12 -5.78 -1.53 -6.28
CA GLY A 12 -6.93 -0.81 -5.71
C GLY A 12 -7.25 -1.31 -4.29
N PHE A 13 -8.53 -1.61 -4.02
CA PHE A 13 -8.97 -2.20 -2.74
C PHE A 13 -8.50 -3.65 -2.52
N MET A 14 -8.02 -4.37 -3.54
CA MET A 14 -7.32 -5.64 -3.34
C MET A 14 -5.94 -5.45 -2.69
N GLY A 15 -5.50 -4.21 -2.47
CA GLY A 15 -4.30 -3.90 -1.67
C GLY A 15 -4.38 -4.40 -0.23
N ILE A 16 -5.57 -4.79 0.23
CA ILE A 16 -5.75 -5.50 1.51
C ILE A 16 -4.96 -6.82 1.57
N TYR A 17 -4.75 -7.50 0.45
CA TYR A 17 -3.86 -8.67 0.38
C TYR A 17 -2.42 -8.28 0.74
N HIS A 18 -1.92 -7.20 0.13
CA HIS A 18 -0.57 -6.70 0.38
C HIS A 18 -0.41 -6.26 1.84
N LEU A 19 -1.44 -5.65 2.44
CA LEU A 19 -1.43 -5.28 3.86
C LEU A 19 -1.32 -6.53 4.76
N GLY A 20 -2.04 -7.61 4.45
CA GLY A 20 -1.93 -8.89 5.15
C GLY A 20 -0.53 -9.49 5.05
N ALA A 21 0.02 -9.52 3.83
CA ALA A 21 1.38 -10.01 3.57
C ALA A 21 2.45 -9.19 4.30
N VAL A 22 2.36 -7.86 4.26
CA VAL A 22 3.26 -6.97 5.01
C VAL A 22 3.11 -7.18 6.51
N GLY A 23 1.90 -7.42 7.02
CA GLY A 23 1.69 -7.74 8.43
C GLY A 23 2.42 -9.01 8.86
N ALA A 24 2.44 -10.03 8.00
CA ALA A 24 3.25 -11.23 8.25
C ALA A 24 4.76 -10.93 8.22
N PHE A 25 5.22 -10.12 7.25
CA PHE A 25 6.63 -9.73 7.18
C PHE A 25 7.08 -8.96 8.42
N LEU A 26 6.29 -7.98 8.88
CA LEU A 26 6.60 -7.20 10.09
C LEU A 26 6.59 -8.04 11.37
N ARG A 27 5.76 -9.09 11.43
CA ARG A 27 5.63 -9.94 12.62
C ARG A 27 6.63 -11.09 12.68
N HIS A 28 6.98 -11.65 11.53
CA HIS A 28 7.72 -12.92 11.45
C HIS A 28 8.94 -12.87 10.54
N GLY A 29 9.17 -11.77 9.84
CA GLY A 29 10.13 -11.66 8.75
C GLY A 29 11.40 -10.89 9.08
N ASP A 30 11.88 -10.91 10.32
CA ASP A 30 13.03 -10.07 10.73
C ASP A 30 14.27 -10.30 9.84
N LYS A 31 14.52 -11.54 9.41
CA LYS A 31 15.61 -11.87 8.47
C LYS A 31 15.40 -11.22 7.10
N LEU A 32 14.16 -11.25 6.61
CA LEU A 32 13.75 -10.62 5.33
C LEU A 32 13.89 -9.10 5.42
N LEU A 33 13.35 -8.49 6.48
CA LEU A 33 13.35 -7.05 6.70
C LEU A 33 14.76 -6.50 6.97
N GLY A 34 15.61 -7.27 7.66
CA GLY A 34 17.02 -6.92 7.85
C GLY A 34 17.82 -6.86 6.54
N SER A 35 17.31 -7.48 5.47
CA SER A 35 17.90 -7.48 4.12
C SER A 35 17.19 -6.52 3.16
N LEU A 36 16.09 -5.88 3.58
CA LEU A 36 15.24 -5.04 2.71
C LEU A 36 15.90 -3.69 2.44
N ARG A 37 16.28 -3.47 1.17
CA ARG A 37 16.84 -2.19 0.71
C ARG A 37 15.76 -1.24 0.23
N ALA A 38 14.90 -1.70 -0.67
CA ALA A 38 13.91 -0.85 -1.31
C ALA A 38 12.59 -1.58 -1.59
N CYS A 39 11.52 -0.80 -1.73
CA CYS A 39 10.23 -1.25 -2.23
C CYS A 39 9.87 -0.51 -3.52
N ALA A 40 9.23 -1.20 -4.45
CA ALA A 40 8.59 -0.62 -5.60
C ALA A 40 7.09 -0.86 -5.55
N GLY A 41 6.30 0.04 -6.13
CA GLY A 41 4.87 -0.18 -6.22
C GLY A 41 4.15 0.72 -7.23
N ALA A 42 2.90 0.36 -7.52
CA ALA A 42 1.99 1.14 -8.34
C ALA A 42 0.60 1.18 -7.71
N SER A 43 -0.13 2.29 -7.86
CA SER A 43 -1.50 2.45 -7.32
C SER A 43 -1.58 2.06 -5.84
N GLY A 44 -2.57 1.25 -5.42
CA GLY A 44 -2.67 0.73 -4.06
C GLY A 44 -1.39 0.03 -3.55
N GLY A 45 -0.63 -0.66 -4.42
CA GLY A 45 0.63 -1.28 -4.05
C GLY A 45 1.72 -0.26 -3.69
N ALA A 46 1.73 0.91 -4.32
CA ALA A 46 2.63 2.00 -3.94
C ALA A 46 2.31 2.57 -2.56
N LEU A 47 1.03 2.62 -2.17
CA LEU A 47 0.62 3.05 -0.83
C LEU A 47 1.11 2.08 0.23
N VAL A 48 0.93 0.77 0.02
CA VAL A 48 1.42 -0.25 0.94
C VAL A 48 2.95 -0.22 1.03
N ALA A 49 3.65 -0.08 -0.10
CA ALA A 49 5.10 0.09 -0.14
C ALA A 49 5.58 1.33 0.64
N ALA A 50 4.86 2.45 0.51
CA ALA A 50 5.17 3.68 1.24
C ALA A 50 5.00 3.50 2.75
N VAL A 51 3.92 2.86 3.20
CA VAL A 51 3.70 2.54 4.62
C VAL A 51 4.79 1.62 5.15
N LEU A 52 5.14 0.53 4.44
CA LEU A 52 6.22 -0.37 4.86
C LEU A 52 7.57 0.35 5.03
N ILE A 53 7.93 1.24 4.11
CA ILE A 53 9.22 1.94 4.15
C ILE A 53 9.28 3.06 5.18
N THR A 54 8.16 3.75 5.42
CA THR A 54 8.15 5.02 6.17
C THR A 54 7.43 4.95 7.51
N ALA A 55 6.47 4.05 7.68
CA ALA A 55 5.59 3.98 8.85
C ALA A 55 5.11 2.54 9.12
N PRO A 56 6.01 1.54 9.28
CA PRO A 56 5.61 0.14 9.48
C PRO A 56 4.76 -0.06 10.75
N ASP A 57 4.95 0.78 11.77
CA ASP A 57 4.14 0.81 13.00
C ASP A 57 2.69 1.25 12.76
N LYS A 58 2.39 1.91 11.63
CA LYS A 58 1.05 2.38 11.26
C LYS A 58 0.27 1.39 10.39
N LEU A 59 0.79 0.17 10.17
CA LEU A 59 0.13 -0.81 9.31
C LEU A 59 -1.29 -1.15 9.76
N GLU A 60 -1.52 -1.30 11.05
CA GLU A 60 -2.86 -1.61 11.60
C GLU A 60 -3.84 -0.46 11.34
N HIS A 61 -3.42 0.78 11.58
CA HIS A 61 -4.20 1.97 11.28
C HIS A 61 -4.53 2.06 9.78
N CYS A 62 -3.54 1.81 8.91
CA CYS A 62 -3.74 1.79 7.46
C CYS A 62 -4.73 0.69 7.03
N THR A 63 -4.67 -0.48 7.68
CA THR A 63 -5.59 -1.60 7.44
C THR A 63 -7.02 -1.24 7.83
N LYS A 64 -7.21 -0.67 9.02
CA LYS A 64 -8.50 -0.19 9.50
C LYS A 64 -9.10 0.87 8.57
N PHE A 65 -8.31 1.90 8.22
CA PHE A 65 -8.73 2.92 7.27
C PHE A 65 -9.18 2.31 5.94
N THR A 66 -8.47 1.30 5.43
CA THR A 66 -8.82 0.63 4.16
C THR A 66 -10.21 -0.02 4.22
N TYR A 67 -10.57 -0.63 5.35
CA TYR A 67 -11.92 -1.20 5.56
C TYR A 67 -12.99 -0.11 5.65
N GLU A 68 -12.79 0.92 6.47
CA GLU A 68 -13.74 2.02 6.67
C GLU A 68 -13.96 2.81 5.37
N PHE A 69 -12.89 3.01 4.60
CA PHE A 69 -12.95 3.67 3.31
C PHE A 69 -13.69 2.82 2.28
N ALA A 70 -13.44 1.50 2.25
CA ALA A 70 -14.20 0.59 1.41
C ALA A 70 -15.69 0.61 1.75
N GLU A 71 -16.05 0.54 3.04
CA GLU A 71 -17.44 0.62 3.49
C GLU A 71 -18.10 1.94 3.06
N SER A 72 -17.42 3.06 3.30
CA SER A 72 -17.88 4.40 2.91
C SER A 72 -18.16 4.50 1.41
N VAL A 73 -17.29 3.90 0.58
CA VAL A 73 -17.47 3.84 -0.88
C VAL A 73 -18.67 2.95 -1.25
N ARG A 74 -18.88 1.81 -0.59
CA ARG A 74 -20.01 0.90 -0.85
C ARG A 74 -21.36 1.51 -0.54
N GLN A 75 -21.42 2.41 0.43
CA GLN A 75 -22.64 3.13 0.78
C GLN A 75 -23.04 4.16 -0.28
N GLN A 76 -22.13 4.51 -1.21
CA GLN A 76 -22.41 5.46 -2.27
C GLN A 76 -23.11 4.80 -3.47
N ARG A 77 -24.12 5.49 -4.03
CA ARG A 77 -24.94 5.00 -5.15
C ARG A 77 -24.12 4.58 -6.39
N PHE A 78 -23.04 5.29 -6.68
CA PHE A 78 -22.14 5.01 -7.81
C PHE A 78 -20.71 4.74 -7.33
N GLY A 79 -20.54 4.26 -6.09
CA GLY A 79 -19.22 4.02 -5.52
C GLY A 79 -18.37 5.29 -5.46
N GLY A 80 -17.08 5.15 -5.75
CA GLY A 80 -16.09 6.23 -5.65
C GLY A 80 -16.27 7.40 -6.63
N ILE A 81 -17.17 7.29 -7.61
CA ILE A 81 -17.50 8.34 -8.59
C ILE A 81 -18.85 9.01 -8.30
N THR A 82 -19.45 8.74 -7.14
CA THR A 82 -20.72 9.35 -6.75
C THR A 82 -20.57 10.88 -6.69
N PRO A 83 -21.43 11.66 -7.37
CA PRO A 83 -21.37 13.12 -7.30
C PRO A 83 -21.42 13.63 -5.86
N GLY A 84 -20.48 14.50 -5.50
CA GLY A 84 -20.34 15.02 -4.13
C GLY A 84 -19.47 14.16 -3.20
N PHE A 85 -19.20 12.90 -3.53
CA PHE A 85 -18.27 12.06 -2.75
C PHE A 85 -16.82 12.31 -3.20
N ASN A 86 -16.03 12.94 -2.34
CA ASN A 86 -14.66 13.32 -2.69
C ASN A 86 -13.65 12.24 -2.30
N PHE A 87 -13.67 11.12 -3.04
CA PHE A 87 -12.78 9.97 -2.85
C PHE A 87 -11.30 10.37 -2.68
N MET A 88 -10.82 11.27 -3.56
CA MET A 88 -9.41 11.67 -3.56
C MET A 88 -9.04 12.54 -2.37
N LEU A 89 -9.98 13.33 -1.84
CA LEU A 89 -9.75 14.15 -0.64
C LEU A 89 -9.62 13.26 0.61
N ILE A 90 -10.58 12.35 0.81
CA ILE A 90 -10.56 11.41 1.95
C ILE A 90 -9.26 10.62 1.98
N LEU A 91 -8.83 10.11 0.81
CA LEU A 91 -7.57 9.40 0.72
C LEU A 91 -6.35 10.29 1.00
N ARG A 92 -6.36 11.54 0.56
CA ARG A 92 -5.26 12.49 0.83
C ARG A 92 -5.14 12.76 2.32
N GLU A 93 -6.25 13.02 2.99
CA GLU A 93 -6.30 13.29 4.43
C GLU A 93 -5.77 12.09 5.23
N ALA A 94 -6.19 10.88 4.86
CA ALA A 94 -5.67 9.66 5.47
C ALA A 94 -4.16 9.47 5.27
N LEU A 95 -3.63 9.77 4.08
CA LEU A 95 -2.18 9.70 3.85
C LEU A 95 -1.42 10.78 4.64
N GLN A 96 -2.03 11.95 4.87
CA GLN A 96 -1.46 12.98 5.73
C GLN A 96 -1.46 12.56 7.21
N GLU A 97 -2.42 11.76 7.64
CA GLU A 97 -2.47 11.22 9.00
C GLU A 97 -1.50 10.05 9.20
N ILE A 98 -1.45 9.11 8.26
CA ILE A 98 -0.66 7.88 8.36
C ILE A 98 0.84 8.14 8.15
N LEU A 99 1.22 8.99 7.19
CA LEU A 99 2.63 9.19 6.85
C LEU A 99 3.29 10.23 7.77
N PRO A 100 4.47 9.92 8.36
CA PRO A 100 5.19 10.86 9.21
C PRO A 100 5.69 12.08 8.43
N SER A 101 6.01 13.18 9.12
CA SER A 101 6.51 14.43 8.51
C SER A 101 7.69 14.22 7.56
N GLU A 102 8.61 13.35 7.94
CA GLU A 102 9.84 12.99 7.24
C GLU A 102 9.69 11.84 6.24
N ALA A 103 8.46 11.38 5.95
CA ALA A 103 8.20 10.24 5.06
C ALA A 103 8.89 10.37 3.70
N HIS A 104 8.96 11.58 3.15
CA HIS A 104 9.64 11.87 1.87
C HIS A 104 11.15 11.60 1.90
N SER A 105 11.81 11.91 3.02
CA SER A 105 13.22 11.62 3.23
C SER A 105 13.44 10.12 3.40
N LEU A 106 12.60 9.43 4.18
CA LEU A 106 12.66 7.98 4.39
C LEU A 106 12.39 7.18 3.11
N ALA A 107 11.49 7.68 2.26
CA ALA A 107 11.11 7.06 1.00
C ALA A 107 12.10 7.33 -0.12
N SER A 108 12.85 8.44 -0.10
CA SER A 108 13.76 8.78 -1.19
C SER A 108 14.86 7.73 -1.34
N ASP A 109 15.07 7.29 -2.58
CA ASP A 109 15.98 6.21 -2.98
C ASP A 109 15.68 4.82 -2.36
N ARG A 110 14.55 4.68 -1.63
CA ARG A 110 14.07 3.43 -1.03
C ARG A 110 12.66 3.04 -1.49
N LEU A 111 11.88 3.97 -2.00
CA LEU A 111 10.56 3.75 -2.58
C LEU A 111 10.59 4.13 -4.07
N TYR A 112 10.11 3.23 -4.90
CA TYR A 112 10.00 3.43 -6.35
C TYR A 112 8.53 3.38 -6.75
N VAL A 113 7.94 4.54 -7.04
CA VAL A 113 6.54 4.65 -7.46
C VAL A 113 6.48 4.66 -8.98
N SER A 114 5.85 3.62 -9.56
CA SER A 114 5.54 3.58 -10.99
C SER A 114 4.28 4.40 -11.25
N ILE A 115 4.41 5.48 -12.00
CA ILE A 115 3.34 6.45 -12.29
C ILE A 115 3.01 6.39 -13.77
N THR A 116 1.72 6.19 -14.09
CA THR A 116 1.27 6.26 -15.48
C THR A 116 0.46 7.52 -15.71
N HIS A 117 0.95 8.40 -16.58
CA HIS A 117 0.25 9.61 -16.96
C HIS A 117 -1.05 9.25 -17.68
N CYS A 118 -2.19 9.55 -17.06
CA CYS A 118 -3.48 9.03 -17.49
C CYS A 118 -3.89 9.46 -18.90
N ARG A 119 -3.48 10.66 -19.35
CA ARG A 119 -3.83 11.18 -20.68
C ARG A 119 -2.91 10.68 -21.80
N SER A 120 -1.62 10.51 -21.53
CA SER A 120 -0.65 10.12 -22.56
C SER A 120 -0.32 8.64 -22.57
N GLY A 121 -0.73 7.89 -21.53
CA GLY A 121 -0.38 6.49 -21.33
C GLY A 121 1.08 6.23 -21.00
N LYS A 122 1.94 7.27 -20.97
CA LYS A 122 3.37 7.13 -20.69
C LYS A 122 3.60 6.82 -19.21
N ASN A 123 4.45 5.83 -18.95
CA ASN A 123 4.87 5.45 -17.61
C ASN A 123 6.20 6.09 -17.23
N ARG A 124 6.36 6.46 -15.97
CA ARG A 124 7.61 6.93 -15.36
C ARG A 124 7.73 6.40 -13.94
N ILE A 125 8.93 6.01 -13.53
CA ILE A 125 9.23 5.65 -12.14
C ILE A 125 9.80 6.88 -11.43
N VAL A 126 9.27 7.18 -10.25
CA VAL A 126 9.74 8.24 -9.35
C VAL A 126 10.29 7.60 -8.09
N SER A 127 11.49 8.02 -7.68
CA SER A 127 12.14 7.52 -6.46
C SER A 127 12.71 8.62 -5.56
N ARG A 128 12.50 9.89 -5.91
CA ARG A 128 12.95 11.04 -5.12
C ARG A 128 11.76 11.93 -4.82
N PHE A 129 11.63 12.28 -3.55
CA PHE A 129 10.49 13.02 -3.03
C PHE A 129 11.01 14.28 -2.31
N PRO A 130 11.02 15.44 -2.97
CA PRO A 130 11.46 16.71 -2.37
C PRO A 130 10.67 17.12 -1.14
N SER A 131 9.41 16.69 -1.03
CA SER A 131 8.54 16.99 0.11
C SER A 131 7.56 15.85 0.39
N ARG A 132 6.98 15.85 1.60
CA ARG A 132 5.91 14.93 1.99
C ARG A 132 4.68 15.07 1.09
N ASP A 133 4.34 16.30 0.70
CA ASP A 133 3.22 16.55 -0.19
C ASP A 133 3.46 15.98 -1.59
N GLU A 134 4.70 16.06 -2.10
CA GLU A 134 5.05 15.41 -3.38
C GLU A 134 4.96 13.90 -3.30
N LEU A 135 5.42 13.28 -2.21
CA LEU A 135 5.25 11.84 -1.99
C LEU A 135 3.77 11.42 -2.01
N ILE A 136 2.92 12.17 -1.31
CA ILE A 136 1.47 11.92 -1.26
C ILE A 136 0.87 12.10 -2.66
N MET A 137 1.22 13.18 -3.36
CA MET A 137 0.72 13.47 -4.69
C MET A 137 1.08 12.36 -5.70
N PHE A 138 2.33 11.91 -5.75
CA PHE A 138 2.75 10.82 -6.63
C PHE A 138 2.10 9.48 -6.30
N SER A 139 1.85 9.23 -5.01
CA SER A 139 1.11 8.04 -4.57
C SER A 139 -0.36 8.08 -5.04
N MET A 140 -0.97 9.27 -5.09
CA MET A 140 -2.35 9.48 -5.53
C MET A 140 -2.54 9.45 -7.05
N GLU A 141 -1.55 9.84 -7.85
CA GLU A 141 -1.67 9.95 -9.33
C GLU A 141 -2.07 8.63 -10.01
N ASN A 142 -1.77 7.49 -9.42
CA ASN A 142 -2.08 6.16 -9.97
C ASN A 142 -3.49 5.63 -9.69
N ILE A 143 -4.27 6.34 -8.88
CA ILE A 143 -5.56 5.82 -8.38
C ILE A 143 -6.71 6.16 -9.34
N LYS A 144 -6.53 7.18 -10.17
CA LYS A 144 -7.54 7.67 -11.14
C LYS A 144 -7.93 6.68 -12.25
N ARG A 145 -7.26 5.53 -12.38
CA ARG A 145 -7.39 4.65 -13.57
C ARG A 145 -8.17 3.35 -13.37
N LEU A 146 -8.55 2.95 -12.15
CA LEU A 146 -9.00 1.57 -11.90
C LEU A 146 -10.49 1.42 -11.55
N ASN A 147 -11.16 0.49 -12.25
CA ASN A 147 -12.54 0.08 -11.97
C ASN A 147 -12.71 -0.52 -10.56
N GLN A 148 -11.70 -1.25 -10.05
CA GLN A 148 -11.73 -1.80 -8.69
C GLN A 148 -11.48 -0.76 -7.58
N ALA A 149 -10.97 0.43 -7.89
CA ALA A 149 -10.97 1.54 -6.95
C ALA A 149 -12.38 2.14 -6.78
N LEU A 150 -13.28 1.88 -7.73
CA LEU A 150 -14.65 2.40 -7.71
C LEU A 150 -15.62 1.47 -6.99
N PHE A 151 -15.34 0.16 -7.00
CA PHE A 151 -16.21 -0.87 -6.43
C PHE A 151 -15.40 -1.84 -5.55
N PRO A 152 -15.22 -1.54 -4.26
CA PRO A 152 -14.59 -2.45 -3.32
C PRO A 152 -15.40 -3.75 -3.13
N PRO A 153 -14.73 -4.90 -2.89
CA PRO A 153 -15.38 -6.14 -2.44
C PRO A 153 -16.15 -5.95 -1.12
N SER A 154 -16.91 -6.96 -0.67
CA SER A 154 -17.52 -6.92 0.67
C SER A 154 -16.44 -6.97 1.76
N LEU A 155 -16.75 -6.46 2.96
CA LEU A 155 -15.82 -6.51 4.09
C LEU A 155 -15.41 -7.95 4.45
N SER A 156 -16.34 -8.91 4.37
CA SER A 156 -16.04 -10.33 4.57
C SER A 156 -15.04 -10.87 3.54
N THR A 157 -15.22 -10.52 2.26
CA THR A 157 -14.28 -10.89 1.20
C THR A 157 -12.94 -10.19 1.38
N MET A 158 -12.93 -8.92 1.77
CA MET A 158 -11.68 -8.20 2.06
C MET A 158 -10.92 -8.82 3.24
N HIS A 159 -11.62 -9.25 4.30
CA HIS A 159 -11.02 -9.97 5.42
C HIS A 159 -10.44 -11.31 4.99
N ALA A 160 -11.14 -12.07 4.15
CA ALA A 160 -10.59 -13.31 3.60
C ALA A 160 -9.31 -13.05 2.77
N ILE A 161 -9.30 -12.01 1.93
CA ILE A 161 -8.14 -11.61 1.11
C ILE A 161 -6.97 -11.15 2.00
N TYR A 162 -7.24 -10.43 3.08
CA TYR A 162 -6.23 -10.04 4.07
C TYR A 162 -5.55 -11.27 4.70
N GLU A 163 -6.35 -12.19 5.22
CA GLU A 163 -5.87 -13.43 5.86
C GLU A 163 -5.13 -14.33 4.87
N GLU A 164 -5.56 -14.37 3.62
CA GLU A 164 -4.88 -15.07 2.54
C GLU A 164 -3.48 -14.48 2.32
N GLY A 165 -3.38 -13.16 2.17
CA GLY A 165 -2.08 -12.47 2.02
C GLY A 165 -1.15 -12.70 3.20
N HIS A 166 -1.68 -12.68 4.42
CA HIS A 166 -0.92 -13.00 5.62
C HIS A 166 -0.42 -14.45 5.61
N THR A 167 -1.31 -15.39 5.35
CA THR A 167 -1.02 -16.83 5.38
C THR A 167 0.02 -17.19 4.32
N ASP A 168 -0.10 -16.66 3.11
CA ASP A 168 0.82 -16.93 2.02
C ASP A 168 2.21 -16.34 2.28
N ALA A 169 2.28 -15.13 2.85
CA ALA A 169 3.53 -14.56 3.31
C ALA A 169 4.19 -15.41 4.41
N VAL A 170 3.42 -15.91 5.39
CA VAL A 170 3.91 -16.85 6.41
C VAL A 170 4.45 -18.13 5.79
N ARG A 171 3.73 -18.74 4.82
CA ARG A 171 4.19 -19.95 4.11
C ARG A 171 5.50 -19.69 3.37
N PHE A 172 5.60 -18.55 2.69
CA PHE A 172 6.83 -18.12 2.01
C PHE A 172 8.00 -17.97 2.99
N LEU A 173 7.81 -17.24 4.10
CA LEU A 173 8.86 -17.06 5.11
C LEU A 173 9.35 -18.39 5.70
N LYS A 174 8.44 -19.34 5.95
CA LYS A 174 8.81 -20.70 6.42
C LYS A 174 9.62 -21.47 5.37
N ARG A 175 9.16 -21.45 4.11
CA ARG A 175 9.80 -22.18 3.01
C ARG A 175 11.23 -21.71 2.76
N GLU A 176 11.47 -20.40 2.85
CA GLU A 176 12.76 -19.79 2.56
C GLU A 176 13.66 -19.61 3.81
N ASP A 177 13.28 -20.21 4.95
CA ASP A 177 13.98 -20.05 6.25
C ASP A 177 14.20 -18.58 6.67
N LEU A 178 13.24 -17.72 6.32
CA LEU A 178 13.24 -16.29 6.64
C LEU A 178 12.42 -15.97 7.91
N MET A 179 11.80 -16.98 8.51
CA MET A 179 10.97 -16.81 9.69
C MET A 179 11.82 -16.58 10.96
N SER A 180 11.52 -15.50 11.68
CA SER A 180 11.90 -15.34 13.09
C SER A 180 10.78 -15.87 13.97
N TRP A 181 11.09 -16.89 14.77
CA TRP A 181 10.17 -17.36 15.81
C TRP A 181 10.26 -16.37 16.97
N GLN A 182 9.24 -15.52 17.12
CA GLN A 182 9.00 -14.85 18.39
C GLN A 182 8.06 -15.76 19.22
N PRO A 183 8.42 -16.07 20.49
CA PRO A 183 7.57 -16.87 21.38
C PRO A 183 6.26 -16.17 21.76
#